data_AF-A0A7S0RYJ6-F1
#
_entry.id   AF-A0A7S0RYJ6-F1
#
_cell.length_a   1.000
_cell.length_b   1.000
_cell.length_c   1.000
_cell.angle_alpha   90.00
_cell.angle_beta   90.00
_cell.angle_gamma   90.00
#
_symmetry.space_group_name_H-M   'P 1'
#
loop_
_entity.id
_entity.type
_entity.pdbx_description
1 polymer ?
#
loop_
_entity_poly.entity_id
_entity_poly.type
_entity_poly.pdbx_seq_one_letter_code
_entity_poly.pdbx_strand_id
1 'polypeptide(L)'
;QPPGVPARLVVRLGGQVAPGTEALMMEAHNVQAQGGGARACKLRCQRGKEAALWQEAVGAHATLLAGTDRFAAAALVGGAVMTWSAAGRRLLPPLQLDADVAFLAAGVNHRLLAATTTGALHLWDLERQQCL
;
A
#
# COMPACT_ATOMS: atom_id res chain seq x y z
N GLN A 1 18.19 -10.08 0.92
CA GLN A 1 16.98 -9.66 0.20
C GLN A 1 16.42 -10.88 -0.52
N PRO A 2 15.15 -11.28 -0.35
CA PRO A 2 14.57 -12.29 -1.23
C PRO A 2 14.68 -11.78 -2.68
N PRO A 3 15.09 -12.62 -3.64
CA PRO A 3 15.28 -12.17 -5.01
C PRO A 3 13.98 -11.53 -5.53
N GLY A 4 14.08 -10.29 -6.03
CA GLY A 4 12.96 -9.58 -6.66
C GLY A 4 12.18 -8.58 -5.80
N VAL A 5 12.31 -8.55 -4.47
CA VAL A 5 11.60 -7.55 -3.65
C VAL A 5 12.45 -6.29 -3.48
N PRO A 6 12.04 -5.10 -3.96
CA PRO A 6 12.85 -3.89 -3.87
C PRO A 6 13.04 -3.40 -2.42
N ALA A 7 14.20 -2.82 -2.13
CA ALA A 7 14.49 -2.23 -0.81
C ALA A 7 13.64 -0.98 -0.54
N ARG A 8 13.23 -0.27 -1.60
CA ARG A 8 12.39 0.93 -1.52
C ARG A 8 11.37 0.94 -2.66
N LEU A 9 10.12 1.26 -2.34
CA LEU A 9 9.06 1.55 -3.30
C LEU A 9 8.55 2.96 -3.08
N VAL A 10 8.18 3.63 -4.16
CA VAL A 10 7.59 4.97 -4.14
C VAL A 10 6.49 5.02 -5.20
N VAL A 11 5.31 5.50 -4.84
CA VAL A 11 4.20 5.70 -5.76
C VAL A 11 3.55 7.06 -5.54
N ARG A 12 3.14 7.71 -6.63
CA ARG A 12 2.26 8.87 -6.59
C ARG A 12 0.83 8.38 -6.50
N LEU A 13 0.10 8.79 -5.47
CA LEU A 13 -1.30 8.43 -5.31
C LEU A 13 -2.15 9.25 -6.29
N GLY A 14 -3.03 8.58 -7.04
CA GLY A 14 -3.85 9.19 -8.10
C GLY A 14 -4.93 10.11 -7.55
N GLY A 15 -5.66 10.83 -8.40
CA GLY A 15 -6.78 11.68 -7.97
C GLY A 15 -6.69 13.10 -8.50
N GLN A 16 -7.73 13.89 -8.20
CA GLN A 16 -7.82 15.27 -8.64
C GLN A 16 -7.12 16.17 -7.62
N VAL A 17 -5.91 16.57 -7.97
CA VAL A 17 -5.14 17.50 -7.16
C VAL A 17 -5.48 18.92 -7.61
N ALA A 18 -5.94 19.76 -6.69
CA ALA A 18 -6.24 21.16 -6.99
C ALA A 18 -4.97 21.87 -7.53
N PRO A 19 -5.10 22.86 -8.43
CA PRO A 19 -3.96 23.62 -8.95
C PRO A 19 -3.11 24.18 -7.80
N GLY A 20 -1.79 23.99 -7.89
CA GLY A 20 -0.85 24.45 -6.87
C GLY A 20 -0.73 23.54 -5.64
N THR A 21 -1.51 22.46 -5.53
CA THR A 21 -1.35 21.47 -4.46
C THR A 21 -0.36 20.38 -4.89
N GLU A 22 0.56 19.98 -4.01
CA GLU A 22 1.45 18.86 -4.30
C GLU A 22 0.70 17.52 -4.19
N ALA A 23 1.09 16.56 -5.03
CA ALA A 23 0.50 15.23 -5.02
C ALA A 23 0.88 14.45 -3.75
N LEU A 24 -0.01 13.55 -3.33
CA LEU A 24 0.24 12.65 -2.23
C LEU A 24 1.16 11.51 -2.71
N MET A 25 2.23 11.26 -1.98
CA MET A 25 3.22 10.23 -2.27
C MET A 25 3.20 9.19 -1.15
N MET A 26 3.26 7.91 -1.51
CA MET A 26 3.45 6.82 -0.57
C MET A 26 4.79 6.15 -0.84
N GLU A 27 5.53 5.89 0.22
CA GLU A 27 6.82 5.23 0.17
C GLU A 27 6.85 4.04 1.12
N ALA A 28 7.53 2.98 0.70
CA ALA A 28 7.81 1.81 1.50
C ALA A 28 9.31 1.59 1.55
N HIS A 29 9.85 1.39 2.75
CA HIS A 29 11.24 1.05 2.96
C HIS A 29 11.34 -0.30 3.65
N ASN A 30 11.74 -1.32 2.88
CA ASN A 30 11.88 -2.69 3.34
C ASN A 30 13.21 -2.84 4.06
N VAL A 31 13.16 -3.07 5.37
CA VAL A 31 14.33 -3.26 6.22
C VAL A 31 14.55 -4.75 6.42
N GLN A 32 15.77 -5.20 6.15
CA GLN A 32 16.20 -6.55 6.51
C GLN A 32 16.77 -6.51 7.92
N ALA A 33 16.24 -7.31 8.83
CA ALA A 33 16.88 -7.48 10.13
C ALA A 33 18.24 -8.16 9.95
N GLN A 34 19.27 -7.64 10.60
CA GLN A 34 20.53 -8.36 10.76
C GLN A 34 20.31 -9.53 11.75
N GLY A 35 20.85 -10.70 11.43
CA GLY A 35 20.86 -11.83 12.37
C GLY A 35 19.56 -12.63 12.51
N GLY A 36 18.70 -12.69 11.47
CA GLY A 36 17.52 -13.55 11.47
C GLY A 36 16.27 -12.96 12.14
N GLY A 37 16.28 -11.67 12.48
CA GLY A 37 15.09 -10.97 12.99
C GLY A 37 13.96 -10.86 11.97
N ALA A 38 12.78 -10.46 12.45
CA ALA A 38 11.58 -10.32 11.62
C ALA A 38 11.78 -9.29 10.50
N ARG A 39 11.25 -9.61 9.30
CA ARG A 39 11.22 -8.67 8.17
C ARG A 39 10.29 -7.52 8.54
N ALA A 40 10.69 -6.29 8.25
CA ALA A 40 9.86 -5.12 8.53
C ALA A 40 9.85 -4.17 7.35
N CYS A 41 8.76 -3.43 7.20
CA CYS A 41 8.65 -2.34 6.25
C CYS A 41 8.24 -1.07 6.98
N LYS A 42 8.92 0.03 6.70
CA LYS A 42 8.51 1.37 7.13
C LYS A 42 7.76 2.04 5.98
N LEU A 43 6.49 2.31 6.20
CA LEU A 43 5.63 3.03 5.28
C LEU A 43 5.59 4.49 5.68
N ARG A 44 5.58 5.36 4.68
CA ARG A 44 5.51 6.80 4.84
C ARG A 44 4.57 7.37 3.79
N CYS A 45 3.68 8.26 4.21
CA CYS A 45 2.91 9.07 3.27
C CYS A 45 3.19 10.54 3.50
N GLN A 46 3.38 11.29 2.42
CA GLN A 46 3.75 12.71 2.48
C GLN A 46 3.15 13.45 1.30
N ARG A 47 2.97 14.77 1.45
CA ARG A 47 2.56 15.65 0.37
C ARG A 47 3.79 16.38 -0.15
N GLY A 48 4.12 16.13 -1.42
CA GLY A 48 5.39 16.51 -2.07
C GLY A 48 6.63 16.51 -1.18
N LYS A 49 7.18 17.69 -0.82
CA LYS A 49 8.43 17.81 -0.03
C LYS A 49 8.24 18.03 1.47
N GLU A 50 7.01 18.02 1.94
CA GLU A 50 6.70 18.24 3.36
C GLU A 50 7.11 17.05 4.24
N ALA A 51 7.02 17.24 5.56
CA ALA A 51 7.14 16.15 6.51
C ALA A 51 6.08 15.06 6.24
N ALA A 52 6.37 13.84 6.70
CA ALA A 52 5.42 12.74 6.59
C ALA A 52 4.10 13.11 7.28
N LEU A 53 2.97 12.99 6.57
CA LEU A 53 1.64 13.08 7.16
C LEU A 53 1.42 11.95 8.16
N TRP A 54 1.93 10.76 7.82
CA TRP A 54 1.95 9.62 8.71
C TRP A 54 3.06 8.65 8.33
N GLN A 55 3.44 7.83 9.31
CA GLN A 55 4.38 6.73 9.16
C GLN A 55 3.86 5.52 9.91
N GLU A 56 4.11 4.32 9.39
CA GLU A 56 3.78 3.08 10.07
C GLU A 56 4.83 2.01 9.79
N ALA A 57 5.16 1.21 10.79
CA ALA A 57 5.98 0.02 10.62
C ALA A 57 5.09 -1.23 10.56
N VAL A 58 5.31 -2.07 9.57
CA VAL A 58 4.57 -3.34 9.38
C VAL A 58 5.53 -4.52 9.36
N GLY A 59 5.04 -5.69 9.79
CA GLY A 59 5.85 -6.90 10.03
C GLY A 59 6.20 -7.74 8.79
N ALA A 60 6.08 -7.18 7.59
CA ALA A 60 6.46 -7.83 6.34
C ALA A 60 6.92 -6.79 5.31
N HIS A 61 7.66 -7.25 4.29
CA HIS A 61 8.12 -6.38 3.20
C HIS A 61 6.96 -6.03 2.27
N ALA A 62 6.87 -4.77 1.86
CA ALA A 62 5.93 -4.35 0.82
C ALA A 62 6.46 -4.76 -0.56
N THR A 63 5.57 -5.29 -1.40
CA THR A 63 5.86 -5.69 -2.78
C THR A 63 5.23 -4.74 -3.80
N LEU A 64 4.08 -4.16 -3.47
CA LEU A 64 3.34 -3.23 -4.33
C LEU A 64 2.72 -2.12 -3.48
N LEU A 65 2.60 -0.94 -4.07
CA LEU A 65 1.90 0.21 -3.50
C LEU A 65 0.88 0.74 -4.51
N ALA A 66 -0.27 1.18 -4.03
CA ALA A 66 -1.29 1.82 -4.84
C ALA A 66 -2.12 2.81 -3.99
N GLY A 67 -2.85 3.71 -4.63
CA GLY A 67 -3.83 4.52 -3.93
C GLY A 67 -4.20 5.79 -4.68
N THR A 68 -5.00 6.61 -4.00
CA THR A 68 -5.49 7.90 -4.45
C THR A 68 -5.23 8.99 -3.40
N ASP A 69 -5.62 10.22 -3.69
CA ASP A 69 -5.72 11.34 -2.75
C ASP A 69 -6.66 11.05 -1.57
N ARG A 70 -7.46 9.97 -1.62
CA ARG A 70 -8.38 9.55 -0.56
C ARG A 70 -7.88 8.38 0.28
N PHE A 71 -7.08 7.49 -0.30
CA PHE A 71 -6.59 6.29 0.38
C PHE A 71 -5.25 5.81 -0.15
N ALA A 72 -4.53 5.05 0.66
CA ALA A 72 -3.30 4.37 0.29
C ALA A 72 -3.45 2.86 0.55
N ALA A 73 -2.72 2.04 -0.19
CA ALA A 73 -2.71 0.59 -0.05
C ALA A 73 -1.32 0.02 -0.32
N ALA A 74 -1.01 -1.07 0.38
CA ALA A 74 0.22 -1.83 0.19
C ALA A 74 -0.11 -3.32 0.17
N ALA A 75 0.45 -4.03 -0.80
CA ALA A 75 0.55 -5.48 -0.73
C ALA A 75 1.88 -5.86 -0.09
N LEU A 76 1.86 -6.83 0.80
CA LEU A 76 3.02 -7.35 1.50
C LEU A 76 3.35 -8.76 1.02
N VAL A 77 4.60 -9.18 1.24
CA VAL A 77 5.02 -10.58 1.10
C VAL A 77 4.12 -11.46 1.96
N GLY A 78 3.62 -12.55 1.39
CA GLY A 78 2.68 -13.47 2.02
C GLY A 78 1.21 -13.17 1.71
N GLY A 79 0.90 -12.32 0.72
CA GLY A 79 -0.47 -12.08 0.25
C GLY A 79 -1.33 -11.15 1.11
N ALA A 80 -0.77 -10.48 2.12
CA ALA A 80 -1.53 -9.52 2.93
C ALA A 80 -1.67 -8.17 2.20
N VAL A 81 -2.90 -7.66 2.12
CA VAL A 81 -3.20 -6.31 1.61
C VAL A 81 -3.63 -5.42 2.77
N MET A 82 -2.96 -4.29 2.92
CA MET A 82 -3.24 -3.29 3.95
C MET A 82 -3.70 -2.00 3.31
N THR A 83 -4.64 -1.31 3.96
CA THR A 83 -5.23 -0.07 3.47
C THR A 83 -5.24 1.03 4.54
N TRP A 84 -5.12 2.27 4.09
CA TRP A 84 -5.12 3.47 4.91
C TRP A 84 -5.94 4.58 4.25
N SER A 85 -6.59 5.41 5.05
CA SER A 85 -7.04 6.74 4.61
C SER A 85 -5.84 7.63 4.27
N ALA A 86 -6.08 8.73 3.55
CA ALA A 86 -5.04 9.74 3.31
C ALA A 86 -4.38 10.27 4.61
N ALA A 87 -5.12 10.26 5.73
CA ALA A 87 -4.65 10.68 7.04
C ALA A 87 -4.00 9.55 7.88
N GLY A 88 -3.82 8.35 7.31
CA GLY A 88 -3.07 7.26 7.96
C GLY A 88 -3.89 6.35 8.88
N ARG A 89 -5.22 6.53 8.96
CA ARG A 89 -6.10 5.58 9.67
C ARG A 89 -6.35 4.32 8.84
N ARG A 90 -6.44 3.15 9.49
CA ARG A 90 -6.83 1.89 8.85
C ARG A 90 -8.25 1.96 8.30
N LEU A 91 -8.44 1.57 7.03
CA LEU A 91 -9.78 1.51 6.41
C LEU A 91 -10.43 0.13 6.61
N LEU A 92 -9.63 -0.92 6.53
CA LEU A 92 -10.04 -2.32 6.78
C LEU A 92 -8.98 -3.00 7.66
N PRO A 93 -9.34 -4.10 8.36
CA PRO A 93 -8.35 -5.05 8.85
C PRO A 93 -7.45 -5.55 7.70
N PRO A 94 -6.23 -6.05 7.97
CA PRO A 94 -5.39 -6.66 6.94
C PRO A 94 -6.15 -7.76 6.21
N LEU A 95 -6.21 -7.64 4.88
CA LEU A 95 -6.91 -8.58 4.02
C LEU A 95 -5.92 -9.66 3.59
N GLN A 96 -6.06 -10.85 4.16
CA GLN A 96 -5.20 -11.98 3.83
C GLN A 96 -5.74 -12.68 2.59
N LEU A 97 -4.94 -12.72 1.52
CA LEU A 97 -5.26 -13.46 0.31
C LEU A 97 -4.64 -14.86 0.31
N ASP A 98 -5.08 -15.70 -0.62
CA ASP A 98 -4.65 -17.09 -0.82
C ASP A 98 -3.24 -17.20 -1.42
N ALA A 99 -2.77 -16.13 -2.07
CA ALA A 99 -1.45 -16.06 -2.67
C ALA A 99 -0.89 -14.62 -2.65
N ASP A 100 0.38 -14.48 -3.02
CA ASP A 100 1.01 -13.17 -3.17
C ASP A 100 0.29 -12.31 -4.22
N VAL A 101 0.29 -11.00 -4.02
CA VAL A 101 -0.31 -10.06 -4.98
C VAL A 101 0.67 -9.78 -6.11
N ALA A 102 0.26 -10.09 -7.34
CA ALA A 102 1.01 -9.82 -8.56
C ALA A 102 0.71 -8.42 -9.13
N PHE A 103 -0.50 -7.90 -8.90
CA PHE A 103 -0.93 -6.59 -9.38
C PHE A 103 -1.86 -5.92 -8.37
N LEU A 104 -1.66 -4.61 -8.15
CA LEU A 104 -2.47 -3.80 -7.23
C LEU A 104 -2.79 -2.46 -7.91
N ALA A 105 -4.08 -2.12 -8.01
CA ALA A 105 -4.53 -0.88 -8.64
C ALA A 105 -5.61 -0.18 -7.83
N ALA A 106 -5.47 1.15 -7.74
CA ALA A 106 -6.46 2.02 -7.13
C ALA A 106 -7.31 2.66 -8.23
N GLY A 107 -8.64 2.58 -8.06
CA GLY A 107 -9.62 3.16 -8.96
C GLY A 107 -10.32 4.38 -8.37
N VAL A 108 -11.29 4.89 -9.13
CA VAL A 108 -12.23 5.91 -8.66
C VAL A 108 -13.14 5.36 -7.55
N ASN A 109 -13.75 6.24 -6.76
CA ASN A 109 -14.74 5.88 -5.72
C ASN A 109 -14.23 4.82 -4.73
N HIS A 110 -13.02 5.00 -4.19
CA HIS A 110 -12.44 4.12 -3.17
C HIS A 110 -12.30 2.65 -3.58
N ARG A 111 -12.24 2.37 -4.88
CA ARG A 111 -12.07 1.00 -5.38
C ARG A 111 -10.63 0.55 -5.34
N LEU A 112 -10.39 -0.65 -4.83
CA LEU A 112 -9.09 -1.31 -4.84
C LEU A 112 -9.21 -2.66 -5.54
N LEU A 113 -8.39 -2.88 -6.56
CA LEU A 113 -8.27 -4.15 -7.27
C LEU A 113 -6.93 -4.80 -6.90
N ALA A 114 -6.96 -6.08 -6.54
CA ALA A 114 -5.79 -6.93 -6.43
C ALA A 114 -5.92 -8.15 -7.34
N ALA A 115 -4.86 -8.49 -8.05
CA ALA A 115 -4.71 -9.77 -8.74
C ALA A 115 -3.60 -10.57 -8.07
N THR A 116 -3.87 -11.81 -7.71
CA THR A 116 -2.89 -12.71 -7.07
C THR A 116 -2.02 -13.41 -8.11
N THR A 117 -0.90 -13.99 -7.68
CA THR A 117 -0.01 -14.80 -8.53
C THR A 117 -0.67 -16.09 -9.02
N THR A 118 -1.76 -16.53 -8.38
CA THR A 118 -2.59 -17.67 -8.82
C THR A 118 -3.66 -17.28 -9.84
N GLY A 119 -3.80 -15.98 -10.14
CA GLY A 119 -4.79 -15.45 -11.10
C GLY A 119 -6.15 -15.12 -10.48
N ALA A 120 -6.30 -15.17 -9.16
CA ALA A 120 -7.51 -14.72 -8.49
C ALA A 120 -7.60 -13.18 -8.53
N LEU A 121 -8.82 -12.66 -8.68
CA LEU A 121 -9.11 -11.23 -8.69
C LEU A 121 -9.98 -10.87 -7.50
N HIS A 122 -9.60 -9.81 -6.80
CA HIS A 122 -10.33 -9.27 -5.67
C HIS A 122 -10.58 -7.78 -5.87
N LEU A 123 -11.84 -7.36 -5.72
CA LEU A 123 -12.25 -5.97 -5.83
C LEU A 123 -12.94 -5.56 -4.53
N TRP A 124 -12.53 -4.42 -3.97
CA TRP A 124 -13.14 -3.86 -2.77
C TRP A 124 -13.61 -2.44 -3.00
N ASP A 125 -14.74 -2.11 -2.40
CA ASP A 125 -15.15 -0.74 -2.09
C ASP A 125 -14.69 -0.41 -0.66
N LEU A 126 -13.63 0.40 -0.54
CA LEU A 126 -13.04 0.73 0.76
C LEU A 126 -13.87 1.76 1.55
N GLU A 127 -14.75 2.51 0.89
CA GLU A 127 -15.63 3.47 1.56
C GLU A 127 -16.81 2.74 2.21
N ARG A 128 -17.39 1.77 1.49
CA ARG A 128 -18.46 0.92 2.00
C ARG A 128 -17.98 -0.28 2.80
N GLN A 129 -16.67 -0.55 2.80
CA GLN A 129 -16.05 -1.70 3.43
C GLN A 129 -16.63 -3.04 2.93
N GLN A 130 -16.81 -3.15 1.61
CA GLN A 130 -17.44 -4.30 0.95
C GLN A 130 -16.51 -4.94 -0.08
N CYS A 131 -16.51 -6.27 -0.15
CA CYS A 131 -16.00 -7.00 -1.32
C CYS A 131 -17.07 -6.95 -2.42
N LEU A 132 -16.65 -6.72 -3.66
CA LEU A 132 -17.51 -6.65 -4.85
C LEU A 132 -17.37 -7.89 -5.71
#